data_AF-A0A929NWX5-F1
#
_entry.id   AF-A0A929NWX5-F1
#
_cell.length_a   1.000
_cell.length_b   1.000
_cell.length_c   1.000
_cell.angle_alpha   90.00
_cell.angle_beta   90.00
_cell.angle_gamma   90.00
#
_symmetry.space_group_name_H-M   'P 1'
#
loop_
_entity.id
_entity.type
_entity.pdbx_description
1 polymer ?
#
loop_
_entity_poly.entity_id
_entity_poly.type
_entity_poly.pdbx_seq_one_letter_code
_entity_poly.pdbx_strand_id
1 'polypeptide(L)'
;MCIENKKYHKRGHGRQHGFVLVMALVLLAVLTLIGVSSMNSASMELRATANAQHHQFAFNAVQSVIEYAISADGAAQIDYQISDKSTPQTVTYTALADASPLVVSVEYSGCSAGDGSSAEEGKGFRFNHFDILASGGNKSGTATSTQAQGIRFPAAS
;
A
#
# COMPACT_ATOMS: atom_id res chain seq x y z
N MET A 1 23.98 80.00 -34.34
CA MET A 1 22.97 78.94 -34.09
C MET A 1 23.15 77.89 -35.18
N CYS A 2 23.84 76.80 -34.87
CA CYS A 2 24.21 75.77 -35.85
C CYS A 2 23.28 74.56 -35.69
N ILE A 3 22.64 74.14 -36.77
CA ILE A 3 21.80 72.94 -36.82
C ILE A 3 22.70 71.76 -37.18
N GLU A 4 22.84 70.80 -36.26
CA GLU A 4 23.61 69.57 -36.46
C GLU A 4 22.77 68.57 -37.27
N ASN A 5 23.31 68.13 -38.40
CA ASN A 5 22.64 67.25 -39.36
C ASN A 5 23.04 65.78 -39.08
N LYS A 6 22.16 65.04 -38.39
CA LYS A 6 22.38 63.61 -38.11
C LYS A 6 22.16 62.77 -39.38
N LYS A 7 23.26 62.28 -39.98
CA LYS A 7 23.24 61.28 -41.06
C LYS A 7 22.79 59.92 -40.52
N TYR A 8 21.64 59.42 -40.99
CA TYR A 8 21.20 58.05 -40.73
C TYR A 8 21.96 57.06 -41.62
N HIS A 9 22.75 56.18 -40.98
CA HIS A 9 23.45 55.08 -41.64
C HIS A 9 22.45 53.96 -41.99
N LYS A 10 22.22 53.71 -43.28
CA LYS A 10 21.43 52.55 -43.73
C LYS A 10 22.25 51.27 -43.51
N ARG A 11 21.92 50.50 -42.48
CA ARG A 11 22.43 49.12 -42.32
C ARG A 11 21.80 48.23 -43.39
N GLY A 12 22.65 47.55 -44.17
CA GLY A 12 22.23 46.59 -45.17
C GLY A 12 21.48 45.43 -44.52
N HIS A 13 20.18 45.32 -44.81
CA HIS A 13 19.33 44.23 -44.37
C HIS A 13 19.59 43.02 -45.29
N GLY A 14 20.59 42.21 -44.93
CA GLY A 14 20.79 40.89 -45.52
C GLY A 14 19.57 40.01 -45.21
N ARG A 15 19.02 39.39 -46.26
CA ARG A 15 17.78 38.60 -46.25
C ARG A 15 17.96 37.33 -45.38
N GLN A 16 17.66 37.41 -44.09
CA GLN A 16 17.65 36.26 -43.15
C GLN A 16 16.24 35.73 -42.82
N HIS A 17 15.24 36.00 -43.66
CA HIS A 17 13.84 35.65 -43.35
C HIS A 17 13.53 34.13 -43.39
N GLY A 18 14.37 33.30 -44.01
CA GLY A 18 14.13 31.84 -44.09
C GLY A 18 14.60 31.03 -42.88
N PHE A 19 15.72 31.43 -42.27
CA PHE A 19 16.36 30.66 -41.19
C PHE A 19 15.57 30.71 -39.88
N VAL A 20 14.93 31.85 -39.60
CA VAL A 20 14.11 32.05 -38.39
C VAL A 20 12.92 31.09 -38.37
N LEU A 21 12.28 30.84 -39.53
CA LEU A 21 11.15 29.91 -39.63
C LEU A 21 11.57 28.46 -39.32
N VAL A 22 12.74 28.05 -39.82
CA VAL A 22 13.29 26.70 -39.56
C VAL A 22 13.62 26.54 -38.08
N MET A 23 14.27 27.54 -37.47
CA MET A 23 14.56 27.51 -36.03
C MET A 23 13.29 27.48 -35.19
N ALA A 24 12.26 28.26 -35.55
CA ALA A 24 10.98 28.23 -34.85
C ALA A 24 10.31 26.85 -34.92
N LEU A 25 10.34 26.18 -36.08
CA LEU A 25 9.82 24.82 -36.23
C LEU A 25 10.60 23.80 -35.42
N VAL A 26 11.93 23.89 -35.40
CA VAL A 26 12.78 22.99 -34.61
C VAL A 26 12.51 23.18 -33.11
N LEU A 27 12.43 24.43 -32.64
CA LEU A 27 12.12 24.73 -31.23
C LEU A 27 10.73 24.25 -30.85
N LEU A 28 9.73 24.45 -31.71
CA LEU A 28 8.38 23.93 -31.48
C LEU A 28 8.39 22.40 -31.39
N ALA A 29 9.08 21.72 -32.32
CA ALA A 29 9.20 20.26 -32.30
C ALA A 29 9.85 19.76 -31.00
N VAL A 30 10.94 20.38 -30.55
CA VAL A 30 11.61 20.02 -29.29
C VAL A 30 10.68 20.21 -28.09
N LEU A 31 9.98 21.35 -28.01
CA LEU A 31 9.01 21.61 -26.94
C LEU A 31 7.87 20.59 -26.93
N THR A 32 7.37 20.20 -28.11
CA THR A 32 6.34 19.16 -28.20
C THR A 32 6.85 17.80 -27.74
N LEU A 33 8.08 17.42 -28.10
CA LEU A 33 8.68 16.16 -27.67
C LEU A 33 8.87 16.11 -26.16
N ILE A 34 9.36 17.21 -25.57
CA ILE A 34 9.49 17.34 -24.10
C ILE A 34 8.11 17.26 -23.44
N GLY A 35 7.11 17.96 -23.97
CA GLY A 35 5.74 17.94 -23.45
C GLY A 35 5.12 16.54 -23.45
N VAL A 36 5.24 15.81 -24.56
CA VAL A 36 4.75 14.43 -24.69
C VAL A 36 5.51 13.48 -23.75
N SER A 37 6.83 13.63 -23.65
CA SER A 37 7.63 12.82 -22.73
C SER A 37 7.20 13.02 -21.27
N SER A 38 6.99 14.28 -20.86
CA SER A 38 6.52 14.62 -19.51
C SER A 38 5.12 14.06 -19.23
N MET A 39 4.20 14.16 -20.19
CA MET A 39 2.85 13.62 -20.05
C MET A 39 2.86 12.08 -19.95
N ASN A 40 3.72 11.42 -20.72
CA ASN A 40 3.88 9.97 -20.65
C ASN A 40 4.38 9.54 -19.26
N SER A 41 5.39 10.21 -18.71
CA SER A 41 5.87 9.96 -17.35
C SER A 41 4.78 10.15 -16.29
N ALA A 42 4.02 11.26 -16.36
CA ALA A 42 2.92 11.52 -15.44
C ALA A 42 1.83 10.44 -15.51
N SER A 43 1.53 9.92 -16.71
CA SER A 43 0.55 8.84 -16.87
C SER A 43 0.99 7.52 -16.23
N MET A 44 2.30 7.22 -16.28
CA MET A 44 2.86 6.04 -15.63
C MET A 44 2.83 6.18 -14.10
N GLU A 45 3.21 7.35 -13.58
CA GLU A 45 3.17 7.65 -12.15
C GLU A 45 1.74 7.57 -11.59
N LEU A 46 0.75 8.06 -12.33
CA LEU A 46 -0.66 7.96 -11.94
C LEU A 46 -1.11 6.49 -11.82
N ARG A 47 -0.74 5.65 -12.79
CA ARG A 47 -1.06 4.21 -12.76
C ARG A 47 -0.37 3.49 -11.61
N ALA A 48 0.90 3.80 -11.37
CA ALA A 48 1.64 3.26 -10.23
C ALA A 48 1.01 3.68 -8.89
N THR A 49 0.59 4.94 -8.78
CA THR A 49 -0.09 5.46 -7.59
C THR A 49 -1.44 4.79 -7.37
N ALA A 50 -2.23 4.60 -8.43
CA ALA A 50 -3.51 3.89 -8.34
C ALA A 50 -3.32 2.44 -7.88
N ASN A 51 -2.34 1.74 -8.44
CA ASN A 51 -2.02 0.37 -8.01
C ASN A 51 -1.55 0.34 -6.55
N ALA A 52 -0.68 1.26 -6.14
CA ALA A 52 -0.22 1.38 -4.76
C ALA A 52 -1.38 1.65 -3.80
N GLN A 53 -2.35 2.51 -4.17
CA GLN A 53 -3.56 2.74 -3.38
C GLN A 53 -4.40 1.48 -3.22
N HIS A 54 -4.58 0.68 -4.28
CA HIS A 54 -5.30 -0.59 -4.18
C HIS A 54 -4.60 -1.59 -3.25
N HIS A 55 -3.27 -1.69 -3.33
CA HIS A 55 -2.50 -2.53 -2.41
C HIS A 55 -2.59 -2.03 -0.96
N GLN A 56 -2.51 -0.72 -0.74
CA GLN A 56 -2.63 -0.14 0.60
C GLN A 56 -4.02 -0.37 1.18
N PHE A 57 -5.07 -0.26 0.38
CA PHE A 57 -6.43 -0.59 0.80
C PHE A 57 -6.53 -2.05 1.22
N ALA A 58 -6.05 -2.99 0.39
CA ALA A 58 -6.08 -4.41 0.72
C ALA A 58 -5.29 -4.72 2.01
N PHE A 59 -4.13 -4.07 2.20
CA PHE A 59 -3.33 -4.20 3.41
C PHE A 59 -4.11 -3.70 4.65
N ASN A 60 -4.65 -2.49 4.59
CA ASN A 60 -5.41 -1.91 5.70
C ASN A 60 -6.67 -2.72 6.04
N ALA A 61 -7.36 -3.25 5.01
CA ALA A 61 -8.53 -4.11 5.20
C ALA A 61 -8.17 -5.44 5.89
N VAL A 62 -7.03 -6.04 5.54
CA VAL A 62 -6.57 -7.27 6.20
C VAL A 62 -6.10 -6.97 7.64
N GLN A 63 -5.49 -5.81 7.88
CA GLN A 63 -5.11 -5.42 9.23
C GLN A 63 -6.33 -5.22 10.13
N SER A 64 -7.37 -4.57 9.63
CA SER A 64 -8.59 -4.36 10.42
C SER A 64 -9.32 -5.68 10.73
N VAL A 65 -9.27 -6.68 9.84
CA VAL A 65 -9.86 -8.00 10.14
C VAL A 65 -9.04 -8.76 11.19
N ILE A 66 -7.71 -8.62 11.21
CA ILE A 66 -6.88 -9.21 12.27
C ILE A 66 -7.23 -8.58 13.62
N GLU A 67 -7.33 -7.25 13.67
CA GLU A 67 -7.75 -6.53 14.88
C GLU A 67 -9.15 -6.97 15.33
N TYR A 68 -10.07 -7.15 14.39
CA TYR A 68 -11.40 -7.70 14.68
C TYR A 68 -11.33 -9.13 15.23
N ALA A 69 -10.52 -10.02 14.64
CA ALA A 69 -10.37 -11.40 15.10
C ALA A 69 -9.80 -11.50 16.53
N ILE A 70 -8.97 -10.53 16.94
CA ILE A 70 -8.40 -10.44 18.29
C ILE A 70 -9.32 -9.69 19.26
N SER A 71 -10.24 -8.86 18.75
CA SER A 71 -11.24 -8.15 19.56
C SER A 71 -12.20 -9.11 20.27
N ALA A 72 -12.92 -8.64 21.29
CA ALA A 72 -13.84 -9.49 22.06
C ALA A 72 -14.91 -10.19 21.17
N ASP A 73 -15.38 -9.53 20.12
CA ASP A 73 -16.40 -10.07 19.23
C ASP A 73 -15.85 -11.18 18.31
N GLY A 74 -14.66 -10.96 17.74
CA GLY A 74 -13.99 -11.98 16.92
C GLY A 74 -13.45 -13.13 17.75
N ALA A 75 -12.93 -12.84 18.94
CA ALA A 75 -12.44 -13.83 19.90
C ALA A 75 -13.56 -14.75 20.39
N ALA A 76 -14.82 -14.31 20.42
CA ALA A 76 -15.95 -15.17 20.75
C ALA A 76 -16.23 -16.25 19.68
N GLN A 77 -15.71 -16.08 18.45
CA GLN A 77 -15.85 -17.05 17.35
C GLN A 77 -14.68 -18.04 17.28
N ILE A 78 -13.63 -17.84 18.10
CA ILE A 78 -12.38 -18.61 18.05
C ILE A 78 -12.16 -19.26 19.41
N ASP A 79 -11.96 -20.58 19.40
CA ASP A 79 -11.61 -21.33 20.61
C ASP A 79 -10.10 -21.27 20.86
N TYR A 80 -9.68 -20.38 21.76
CA TYR A 80 -8.28 -20.22 22.18
C TYR A 80 -7.83 -21.23 23.25
N GLN A 81 -8.65 -22.23 23.57
CA GLN A 81 -8.33 -23.29 24.54
C GLN A 81 -7.97 -24.62 23.85
N ILE A 82 -8.12 -24.72 22.53
CA ILE A 82 -7.71 -25.93 21.81
C ILE A 82 -6.20 -26.16 21.91
N SER A 83 -5.81 -27.44 21.99
CA SER A 83 -4.41 -27.88 21.97
C SER A 83 -4.10 -28.77 20.77
N ASP A 84 -5.04 -28.87 19.82
CA ASP A 84 -4.86 -29.66 18.60
C ASP A 84 -4.40 -28.76 17.45
N LYS A 85 -3.36 -29.23 16.75
CA LYS A 85 -2.80 -28.59 15.57
C LYS A 85 -3.56 -28.95 14.28
N SER A 86 -4.46 -29.94 14.34
CA SER A 86 -5.04 -30.56 13.14
C SER A 86 -6.20 -29.78 12.50
N THR A 87 -6.84 -28.83 13.20
CA THR A 87 -8.01 -28.09 12.67
C THR A 87 -7.80 -26.57 12.72
N PRO A 88 -7.48 -25.92 11.58
CA PRO A 88 -7.44 -24.46 11.51
C PRO A 88 -8.86 -23.89 11.69
N GLN A 89 -9.01 -22.99 12.64
CA GLN A 89 -10.28 -22.30 12.89
C GLN A 89 -10.40 -21.13 11.94
N THR A 90 -11.51 -21.01 11.22
CA THR A 90 -11.68 -19.97 10.18
C THR A 90 -12.84 -19.04 10.50
N VAL A 91 -12.58 -17.73 10.48
CA VAL A 91 -13.58 -16.67 10.64
C VAL A 91 -13.64 -15.87 9.34
N THR A 92 -14.84 -15.70 8.79
CA THR A 92 -15.06 -14.87 7.59
C THR A 92 -15.73 -13.56 7.98
N TYR A 93 -15.16 -12.45 7.53
CA TYR A 93 -15.67 -11.10 7.78
C TYR A 93 -16.10 -10.44 6.46
N THR A 94 -17.34 -9.96 6.40
CA THR A 94 -17.95 -9.41 5.18
C THR A 94 -18.50 -7.99 5.34
N ALA A 95 -18.25 -7.33 6.48
CA ALA A 95 -18.84 -6.02 6.79
C ALA A 95 -18.05 -4.82 6.26
N LEU A 96 -16.89 -5.02 5.63
CA LEU A 96 -16.08 -3.93 5.10
C LEU A 96 -16.55 -3.52 3.70
N ALA A 97 -16.99 -2.27 3.53
CA ALA A 97 -17.33 -1.74 2.22
C ALA A 97 -16.11 -1.79 1.28
N ASP A 98 -16.35 -2.13 0.01
CA ASP A 98 -15.35 -2.21 -1.06
C ASP A 98 -14.24 -3.27 -0.89
N ALA A 99 -14.33 -4.13 0.12
CA ALA A 99 -13.51 -5.33 0.25
C ALA A 99 -14.21 -6.58 -0.28
N SER A 100 -13.41 -7.52 -0.79
CA SER A 100 -13.80 -8.92 -0.95
C SER A 100 -13.90 -9.59 0.44
N PRO A 101 -14.61 -10.73 0.62
CA PRO A 101 -14.66 -11.40 1.91
C PRO A 101 -13.27 -11.60 2.51
N LEU A 102 -13.08 -11.06 3.72
CA LEU A 102 -11.84 -11.15 4.47
C LEU A 102 -11.88 -12.44 5.27
N VAL A 103 -10.87 -13.28 5.12
CA VAL A 103 -10.81 -14.59 5.77
C VAL A 103 -9.65 -14.59 6.75
N VAL A 104 -9.93 -15.01 7.98
CA VAL A 104 -8.92 -15.20 9.02
C VAL A 104 -8.90 -16.67 9.40
N SER A 105 -7.71 -17.26 9.40
CA SER A 105 -7.47 -18.61 9.90
C SER A 105 -6.57 -18.55 11.11
N VAL A 106 -6.89 -19.31 12.15
CA VAL A 106 -6.15 -19.38 13.40
C VAL A 106 -5.71 -20.82 13.61
N GLU A 107 -4.40 -21.03 13.73
CA GLU A 107 -3.78 -22.33 13.95
C GLU A 107 -3.06 -22.34 15.31
N TYR A 108 -3.19 -23.42 16.06
CA TYR A 108 -2.45 -23.60 17.31
C TYR A 108 -0.98 -23.90 17.03
N SER A 109 -0.09 -23.06 17.55
CA SER A 109 1.36 -23.14 17.33
C SER A 109 2.09 -23.86 18.45
N GLY A 110 1.56 -23.80 19.68
CA GLY A 110 2.12 -24.48 20.85
C GLY A 110 1.71 -23.83 22.17
N CYS A 111 2.26 -24.32 23.29
CA CYS A 111 2.04 -23.73 24.61
C CYS A 111 3.36 -23.50 25.34
N SER A 112 3.37 -22.54 26.26
CA SER A 112 4.46 -22.34 27.20
C SER A 112 3.91 -22.17 28.62
N ALA A 113 4.69 -22.56 29.62
CA ALA A 113 4.45 -22.17 31.00
C ALA A 113 5.19 -20.85 31.26
N GLY A 114 4.56 -19.94 31.99
CA GLY A 114 5.21 -18.73 32.48
C GLY A 114 6.02 -19.05 33.73
N ASP A 115 7.32 -18.88 33.66
CA ASP A 115 8.21 -19.00 34.82
C ASP A 115 8.09 -17.72 35.66
N GLY A 116 7.48 -17.82 36.84
CA GLY A 116 7.48 -16.74 37.83
C GLY A 116 8.41 -17.11 38.98
N SER A 117 9.29 -16.19 39.41
CA SER A 117 10.27 -16.45 40.48
C SER A 117 9.67 -16.89 41.82
N SER A 118 8.35 -16.76 41.99
CA SER A 118 7.60 -17.14 43.19
C SER A 118 6.64 -18.33 42.98
N ALA A 119 6.53 -18.85 41.76
CA ALA A 119 5.71 -20.01 41.46
C ALA A 119 6.63 -21.21 41.18
N GLU A 120 6.40 -22.33 41.87
CA GLU A 120 7.13 -23.58 41.68
C GLU A 120 7.04 -24.03 40.19
N GLU A 121 8.03 -24.81 39.74
CA GLU A 121 8.07 -25.34 38.37
C GLU A 121 6.74 -26.02 38.00
N GLY A 122 6.10 -25.57 36.92
CA GLY A 122 4.80 -26.10 36.47
C GLY A 122 3.55 -25.54 37.18
N LYS A 123 3.69 -24.62 38.13
CA LYS A 123 2.56 -23.93 38.81
C LYS A 123 2.29 -22.50 38.29
N GLY A 124 3.10 -22.03 37.33
CA GLY A 124 2.93 -20.73 36.69
C GLY A 124 1.77 -20.69 35.70
N PHE A 125 1.36 -19.47 35.31
CA PHE A 125 0.34 -19.26 34.28
C PHE A 125 0.75 -19.96 32.98
N ARG A 126 -0.13 -20.77 32.40
CA ARG A 126 0.10 -21.41 31.11
C ARG A 126 -0.46 -20.52 30.00
N PHE A 127 0.23 -20.48 28.87
CA PHE A 127 -0.17 -19.69 27.70
C PHE A 127 -0.18 -20.57 26.45
N ASN A 128 -1.26 -20.47 25.68
CA ASN A 128 -1.37 -21.03 24.35
C ASN A 128 -0.96 -19.97 23.32
N HIS A 129 -0.21 -20.39 22.31
CA HIS A 129 0.23 -19.58 21.19
C HIS A 129 -0.52 -19.99 19.95
N PHE A 130 -0.99 -19.00 19.20
CA PHE A 130 -1.68 -19.22 17.94
C PHE A 130 -1.07 -18.36 16.84
N ASP A 131 -0.99 -18.92 15.65
CA ASP A 131 -0.63 -18.24 14.43
C ASP A 131 -1.93 -17.86 13.70
N ILE A 132 -2.12 -16.56 13.53
CA ILE A 132 -3.22 -16.00 12.74
C ILE A 132 -2.71 -15.75 11.35
N LEU A 133 -3.40 -16.27 10.34
CA LEU A 133 -3.20 -15.96 8.93
C LEU A 133 -4.49 -15.35 8.38
N ALA A 134 -4.42 -14.07 7.98
CA ALA A 134 -5.53 -13.34 7.40
C ALA A 134 -5.27 -13.05 5.92
N SER A 135 -6.31 -13.13 5.11
CA SER A 135 -6.25 -12.87 3.67
C SER A 135 -7.49 -12.12 3.20
N GLY A 136 -7.29 -11.23 2.24
CA GLY A 136 -8.39 -10.53 1.59
C GLY A 136 -7.91 -9.59 0.50
N GLY A 137 -8.85 -8.91 -0.14
CA GLY A 137 -8.55 -8.03 -1.25
C GLY A 137 -9.64 -7.01 -1.46
N ASN A 138 -9.46 -6.16 -2.47
CA ASN A 138 -10.53 -5.26 -2.88
C ASN A 138 -11.63 -6.01 -3.64
N LYS A 139 -12.84 -5.45 -3.66
CA LYS A 139 -14.00 -6.03 -4.36
C LYS A 139 -13.75 -6.25 -5.86
N SER A 140 -12.85 -5.46 -6.46
CA SER A 140 -12.46 -5.57 -7.86
C SER A 140 -11.47 -6.71 -8.15
N GLY A 141 -10.89 -7.34 -7.13
CA GLY A 141 -9.90 -8.42 -7.29
C GLY A 141 -8.56 -7.98 -7.90
N THR A 142 -8.27 -6.68 -7.94
CA THR A 142 -7.02 -6.14 -8.52
C THR A 142 -5.87 -6.11 -7.52
N ALA A 143 -6.16 -6.15 -6.22
CA ALA A 143 -5.16 -6.24 -5.16
C ALA A 143 -5.63 -7.17 -4.06
N THR A 144 -4.71 -8.02 -3.61
CA THR A 144 -4.87 -8.92 -2.47
C THR A 144 -3.73 -8.70 -1.48
N SER A 145 -4.00 -8.97 -0.21
CA SER A 145 -3.03 -8.94 0.88
C SER A 145 -3.22 -10.19 1.73
N THR A 146 -2.12 -10.76 2.18
CA THR A 146 -2.11 -11.85 3.15
C THR A 146 -1.12 -11.48 4.24
N GLN A 147 -1.56 -11.54 5.50
CA GLN A 147 -0.78 -11.13 6.66
C GLN A 147 -0.83 -12.23 7.71
N ALA A 148 0.26 -12.41 8.43
CA ALA A 148 0.36 -13.37 9.50
C ALA A 148 0.80 -12.69 10.80
N GLN A 149 0.21 -13.09 11.93
CA GLN A 149 0.51 -12.55 13.25
C GLN A 149 0.41 -13.65 14.32
N GLY A 150 1.40 -13.70 15.21
CA GLY A 150 1.35 -14.55 16.40
C GLY A 150 0.59 -13.86 17.54
N ILE A 151 -0.25 -14.61 18.24
CA ILE A 151 -0.98 -14.17 19.43
C ILE A 151 -0.77 -15.15 20.59
N ARG A 152 -0.88 -14.65 21.81
CA ARG A 152 -0.83 -15.46 23.02
C ARG A 152 -2.13 -15.31 23.80
N PHE A 153 -2.67 -16.42 24.28
CA PHE A 153 -3.86 -16.47 25.10
C PHE A 153 -3.58 -17.25 26.39
N PRO A 154 -4.12 -16.84 27.54
CA PRO A 154 -4.00 -17.62 28.76
C PRO A 154 -4.73 -18.95 28.58
N ALA A 155 -4.04 -20.04 28.91
CA ALA A 155 -4.64 -21.36 28.92
C ALA A 155 -5.48 -21.51 30.18
N ALA A 156 -6.63 -22.18 30.06
CA ALA A 156 -7.46 -22.55 31.19
C ALA A 156 -6.67 -23.46 32.13
N SER A 157 -6.63 -23.07 33.41
CA SER A 157 -5.95 -23.78 34.51
C SER A 157 -6.70 -25.02 34.96
#